data_AF-A0AAP2HQG0-F1
#
_entry.id   AF-A0AAP2HQG0-F1
#
_cell.length_a   1.000
_cell.length_b   1.000
_cell.length_c   1.000
_cell.angle_alpha   90.00
_cell.angle_beta   90.00
_cell.angle_gamma   90.00
#
_symmetry.space_group_name_H-M   'P 1'
#
loop_
_entity.id
_entity.type
_entity.pdbx_description
1 polymer ?
#
loop_
_entity_poly.entity_id
_entity_poly.type
_entity_poly.pdbx_seq_one_letter_code
_entity_poly.pdbx_strand_id
1 'polypeptide(L)' 'MSERLMDAADLVRLTGLKRYSKQAEWFKTNFNIDVVRCADGSIVMTWAQFDALMARRAGIATGAAAPSVELCYD' A
#
# COMPACT_ATOMS: atom_id res chain seq x y z
N MET A 1 -0.88 -12.96 -10.75
CA MET A 1 -1.35 -11.67 -10.20
C MET A 1 -0.44 -10.59 -10.76
N SER A 2 -0.98 -9.46 -11.24
CA SER A 2 -0.15 -8.42 -11.85
C SER A 2 0.66 -7.70 -10.78
N GLU A 3 1.99 -7.75 -10.88
CA GLU A 3 2.96 -6.98 -10.09
C GLU A 3 2.96 -5.49 -10.47
N ARG A 4 1.86 -5.01 -11.07
CA ARG A 4 1.71 -3.65 -11.56
C ARG A 4 1.72 -2.71 -10.36
N LEU A 5 2.69 -1.79 -10.38
CA LEU A 5 2.73 -0.64 -9.50
C LEU A 5 1.48 0.21 -9.69
N MET A 6 0.90 0.67 -8.59
CA MET A 6 -0.20 1.63 -8.61
C MET A 6 0.33 3.00 -9.00
N ASP A 7 -0.28 3.61 -9.99
CA ASP A 7 -0.01 4.99 -10.34
C ASP A 7 -0.76 5.93 -9.39
N ALA A 8 -0.35 7.20 -9.35
CA ALA A 8 -1.02 8.22 -8.53
C ALA A 8 -2.54 8.32 -8.82
N ALA A 9 -2.95 8.10 -10.08
CA ALA A 9 -4.35 8.09 -10.48
C ALA A 9 -5.14 6.93 -9.84
N ASP A 10 -4.53 5.74 -9.73
CA ASP A 10 -5.14 4.60 -9.08
C ASP A 10 -5.32 4.84 -7.58
N LEU A 11 -4.32 5.42 -6.93
CA LEU A 11 -4.38 5.79 -5.51
C LEU A 11 -5.45 6.85 -5.24
N VAL A 12 -5.62 7.83 -6.13
CA VAL A 12 -6.71 8.81 -6.06
C VAL A 12 -8.07 8.12 -6.22
N ARG A 13 -8.20 7.18 -7.16
CA ARG A 13 -9.46 6.43 -7.35
C ARG A 13 -9.82 5.60 -6.12
N LEU A 14 -8.83 5.04 -5.43
CA LEU A 14 -9.00 4.20 -4.25
C LEU A 14 -9.30 4.98 -2.97
N THR A 15 -8.52 6.01 -2.72
CA THR A 15 -8.60 6.79 -1.47
C THR A 15 -9.57 7.96 -1.58
N GLY A 16 -9.91 8.40 -2.81
CA GLY A 16 -10.63 9.63 -3.08
C GLY A 16 -9.81 10.91 -2.83
N LEU A 17 -8.53 10.78 -2.47
CA LEU A 17 -7.71 11.88 -1.99
C LEU A 17 -6.59 12.21 -2.99
N LYS A 18 -6.35 13.50 -3.25
CA LYS A 18 -5.30 13.97 -4.18
C LYS A 18 -3.94 14.21 -3.51
N ARG A 19 -3.91 14.41 -2.19
CA ARG A 19 -2.67 14.71 -1.46
C ARG A 19 -2.03 13.44 -0.93
N TYR A 20 -0.78 13.17 -1.28
CA TYR A 20 -0.07 11.95 -0.87
C TYR A 20 0.00 11.76 0.65
N SER A 21 0.18 12.83 1.42
CA SER A 21 0.16 12.79 2.88
C SER A 21 -1.19 12.29 3.44
N LYS A 22 -2.29 12.72 2.81
CA LYS A 22 -3.65 12.32 3.19
C LYS A 22 -3.97 10.90 2.75
N GLN A 23 -3.47 10.47 1.59
CA GLN A 23 -3.56 9.08 1.17
C GLN A 23 -2.86 8.15 2.16
N ALA A 24 -1.65 8.50 2.61
CA ALA A 24 -0.93 7.70 3.60
C ALA A 24 -1.64 7.67 4.97
N GLU A 25 -2.18 8.81 5.41
CA GLU A 25 -3.01 8.89 6.62
C GLU A 25 -4.28 8.03 6.50
N TRP A 26 -4.87 7.96 5.30
CA TRP A 26 -6.01 7.10 5.01
C TRP A 26 -5.64 5.62 5.16
N PHE A 27 -4.47 5.18 4.67
CA PHE A 27 -4.00 3.81 4.87
C PHE A 27 -3.76 3.48 6.34
N LYS A 28 -3.19 4.42 7.10
CA LYS A 28 -3.02 4.28 8.55
C LYS A 28 -4.37 4.18 9.27
N THR A 29 -5.34 4.99 8.89
CA THR A 29 -6.69 4.95 9.50
C THR A 29 -7.45 3.67 9.15
N ASN A 30 -7.33 3.17 7.91
CA ASN A 30 -8.13 2.03 7.43
C ASN A 30 -7.50 0.67 7.69
N PHE A 31 -6.17 0.58 7.74
CA PHE A 31 -5.44 -0.69 7.88
C PHE A 31 -4.43 -0.69 9.03
N ASN A 32 -4.26 0.44 9.73
CA ASN A 32 -3.23 0.62 10.76
C ASN A 32 -1.81 0.29 10.26
N ILE A 33 -1.51 0.63 9.01
CA ILE A 33 -0.20 0.46 8.39
C ILE A 33 0.42 1.82 8.05
N ASP A 34 1.74 1.89 8.06
CA ASP A 34 2.47 2.97 7.40
C ASP A 34 2.90 2.52 6.01
N VAL A 35 2.52 3.28 4.99
CA VAL A 35 2.80 2.94 3.59
C VAL A 35 4.14 3.50 3.17
N VAL A 36 4.91 2.70 2.43
CA VAL A 36 6.21 3.11 1.90
C VAL A 36 6.01 4.23 0.88
N ARG A 37 6.86 5.26 1.00
CA ARG A 37 6.84 6.42 0.12
C ARG A 37 8.17 6.55 -0.61
N CYS A 38 8.11 6.98 -1.86
CA CYS A 38 9.30 7.36 -2.62
C CYS A 38 9.85 8.70 -2.13
N ALA A 39 11.06 9.04 -2.56
CA ALA A 39 11.71 10.31 -2.21
C ALA A 39 10.93 11.55 -2.68
N ASP A 40 10.07 11.40 -3.69
CA ASP A 40 9.15 12.42 -4.21
C ASP A 40 7.86 12.57 -3.37
N GLY A 41 7.67 11.72 -2.35
CA GLY A 41 6.50 11.68 -1.49
C GLY A 41 5.31 10.89 -2.04
N SER A 42 5.43 10.29 -3.24
CA SER A 42 4.42 9.38 -3.79
C SER A 42 4.39 8.05 -3.03
N ILE A 43 3.24 7.38 -3.00
CA ILE A 43 3.10 6.07 -2.36
C ILE A 43 3.52 4.99 -3.35
N VAL A 44 4.42 4.11 -2.92
CA VAL A 44 4.88 2.98 -3.73
C VAL A 44 4.17 1.72 -3.23
N MET A 45 3.19 1.25 -3.99
CA MET A 45 2.47 0.03 -3.67
C MET A 45 2.01 -0.65 -4.96
N THR A 46 2.03 -1.98 -4.98
CA THR A 46 1.47 -2.76 -6.10
C THR A 46 0.00 -3.11 -5.84
N TRP A 47 -0.74 -3.39 -6.92
CA TRP A 47 -2.12 -3.91 -6.80
C TRP A 47 -2.19 -5.20 -5.98
N ALA A 48 -1.20 -6.09 -6.10
CA ALA A 48 -1.11 -7.32 -5.30
C ALA A 48 -0.96 -7.04 -3.80
N GLN A 49 -0.16 -6.03 -3.42
CA GLN A 49 -0.04 -5.61 -2.01
C GLN A 49 -1.36 -5.04 -1.50
N PHE A 50 -2.07 -4.26 -2.30
CA PHE A 50 -3.39 -3.73 -1.93
C PHE A 50 -4.42 -4.86 -1.73
N ASP A 51 -4.48 -5.83 -2.63
CA ASP A 51 -5.38 -6.98 -2.51
C ASP A 51 -5.06 -7.81 -1.25
N ALA A 52 -3.79 -7.96 -0.89
CA ALA A 52 -3.39 -8.58 0.36
C ALA A 52 -3.89 -7.79 1.59
N LEU A 53 -3.83 -6.46 1.56
CA LEU A 53 -4.40 -5.61 2.63
C LEU A 53 -5.92 -5.75 2.72
N MET A 54 -6.62 -5.81 1.59
CA MET A 54 -8.06 -6.08 1.52
C MET A 54 -8.41 -7.45 2.12
N ALA A 55 -7.68 -8.49 1.73
CA ALA A 55 -7.91 -9.84 2.25
C ALA A 55 -7.68 -9.90 3.77
N ARG A 56 -6.67 -9.19 4.30
CA ARG A 56 -6.43 -9.07 5.75
C ARG A 56 -7.58 -8.37 6.46
N ARG A 57 -8.08 -7.26 5.89
CA ARG A 57 -9.23 -6.53 6.45
C ARG A 57 -10.52 -7.36 6.42
N ALA A 58 -10.73 -8.15 5.37
CA ALA A 58 -11.89 -9.02 5.23
C ALA A 58 -11.81 -10.28 6.12
N GLY A 59 -10.69 -10.51 6.81
CA GLY A 59 -10.47 -11.73 7.61
C GLY A 59 -10.27 -12.99 6.77
N ILE A 60 -10.08 -12.85 5.46
CA ILE A 60 -9.90 -13.96 4.50
C ILE A 60 -8.41 -14.23 4.24
N ALA A 61 -7.51 -13.41 4.81
CA ALA A 61 -6.07 -13.56 4.65
C ALA A 61 -5.58 -14.90 5.24
N THR A 62 -5.48 -15.89 4.35
CA THR A 62 -4.74 -17.12 4.57
C THR A 62 -3.26 -16.84 4.36
N GLY A 63 -2.61 -16.35 5.43
CA GLY A 63 -1.18 -16.60 5.67
C GLY A 63 -0.16 -16.28 4.58
N ALA A 64 -0.33 -15.22 3.77
CA ALA A 64 0.79 -14.70 2.99
C ALA A 64 1.64 -13.80 3.91
N ALA A 65 2.78 -14.33 4.34
CA ALA A 65 3.77 -13.63 5.15
C ALA A 65 4.00 -12.20 4.62
N ALA A 66 3.92 -11.21 5.51
CA ALA A 66 4.38 -9.86 5.19
C ALA A 66 5.83 -9.96 4.73
N PRO A 67 6.20 -9.43 3.55
CA PRO A 67 7.61 -9.37 3.18
C PRO A 67 8.28 -8.40 4.16
N SER A 68 9.04 -8.95 5.10
CA SER A 68 10.05 -8.22 5.85
C SER A 68 11.05 -7.67 4.85
N VAL A 69 10.96 -6.37 4.56
CA VAL A 69 11.94 -5.67 3.73
C VAL A 69 13.21 -5.56 4.54
N GLU A 70 14.09 -6.55 4.40
CA GLU A 70 15.46 -6.49 4.87
C GLU A 70 16.24 -5.58 3.92
N LEU A 71 16.46 -4.33 4.34
CA LEU A 71 17.29 -3.36 3.63
C LEU A 71 18.76 -3.77 3.83
N CYS A 72 19.25 -4.69 3.00
CA CYS A 72 20.69 -4.93 2.86
C CYS A 72 21.32 -3.73 2.14
N TYR A 73 21.99 -2.87 2.90
CA TYR A 73 22.98 -1.93 2.36
C TYR A 73 24.36 -2.56 2.54
N ASP A 74 25.05 -2.83 1.42
CA ASP A 74 26.49 -3.16 1.34
C ASP A 74 27.31 -1.86 1.43
#